data_AF-A0A5M9QA99-F1
#
_entry.id   AF-A0A5M9QA99-F1
#
_cell.length_a   1.000
_cell.length_b   1.000
_cell.length_c   1.000
_cell.angle_alpha   90.00
_cell.angle_beta   90.00
_cell.angle_gamma   90.00
#
_symmetry.space_group_name_H-M   'P 1'
#
loop_
_entity.id
_entity.type
_entity.pdbx_description
1 polymer ?
#
loop_
_entity_poly.entity_id
_entity_poly.type
_entity_poly.pdbx_seq_one_letter_code
_entity_poly.pdbx_strand_id
1 'polypeptide(L)' 'MYVVKMRGGYLCANGGATKHLKFATRSDTRKKAEEVAEKRLRSDINYKVADFENEYMLNKNERKRG' A
#
# COMPACT_ATOMS: atom_id res chain seq x y z
N MET A 1 6.84 3.47 8.43
CA MET A 1 5.70 4.06 7.68
C MET A 1 4.89 2.91 7.11
N TYR A 2 3.57 3.03 7.02
CA TYR A 2 2.68 1.97 6.57
C TYR A 2 1.98 2.32 5.27
N VAL A 3 1.71 1.30 4.45
CA VAL A 3 0.95 1.40 3.21
C VAL A 3 -0.13 0.34 3.17
N VAL A 4 -1.19 0.62 2.43
CA VAL A 4 -2.28 -0.31 2.18
C VAL A 4 -2.02 -1.04 0.86
N LYS A 5 -1.88 -2.35 0.91
CA LYS A 5 -1.69 -3.25 -0.24
C LYS A 5 -3.00 -3.96 -0.56
N MET A 6 -3.31 -4.05 -1.83
CA MET A 6 -4.49 -4.68 -2.42
C MET A 6 -4.07 -5.55 -3.60
N ARG A 7 -5.01 -6.34 -4.12
CA ARG A 7 -4.79 -7.22 -5.29
C ARG A 7 -4.29 -6.47 -6.53
N GLY A 8 -4.58 -5.17 -6.66
CA GLY A 8 -4.13 -4.31 -7.78
C GLY A 8 -2.83 -3.51 -7.53
N GLY A 9 -2.20 -3.66 -6.36
CA GLY A 9 -1.05 -2.86 -5.94
C GLY A 9 -1.32 -2.12 -4.64
N TYR A 10 -0.83 -0.90 -4.50
CA TYR A 10 -0.95 -0.09 -3.28
C TYR A 10 -2.04 0.95 -3.41
N LEU A 11 -2.67 1.32 -2.29
CA LEU A 11 -3.61 2.44 -2.26
C LEU A 11 -2.90 3.74 -2.59
N CYS A 12 -3.37 4.48 -3.59
CA CYS A 12 -2.86 5.79 -3.92
C CYS A 12 -3.69 6.92 -3.28
N ALA A 13 -3.15 8.14 -3.31
CA ALA A 13 -3.81 9.31 -2.75
C ALA A 13 -5.19 9.62 -3.38
N ASN A 14 -5.47 9.10 -4.58
CA ASN A 14 -6.73 9.27 -5.29
C ASN A 14 -7.74 8.13 -5.02
N GLY A 15 -7.45 7.20 -4.10
CA GLY A 15 -8.35 6.09 -3.74
C GLY A 15 -8.27 4.89 -4.69
N GLY A 16 -7.48 4.97 -5.76
CA GLY A 16 -7.23 3.85 -6.69
C GLY A 16 -6.05 2.97 -6.26
N ALA A 17 -5.87 1.85 -6.98
CA ALA A 17 -4.70 0.99 -6.83
C ALA A 17 -3.57 1.43 -7.77
N THR A 18 -2.33 1.45 -7.27
CA THR A 18 -1.13 1.73 -8.06
C THR A 18 -0.09 0.64 -7.89
N LYS A 19 0.53 0.20 -9.00
CA LYS A 19 1.63 -0.78 -8.95
C LYS A 19 2.90 -0.20 -8.34
N HIS A 20 3.04 1.12 -8.33
CA HIS A 20 4.27 1.78 -7.89
C HIS A 20 4.15 2.28 -6.45
N LEU A 21 4.96 1.69 -5.57
CA LEU A 21 5.01 2.04 -4.15
C LEU A 21 5.31 3.54 -3.91
N LYS A 22 6.04 4.22 -4.82
CA LYS A 22 6.33 5.66 -4.71
C LYS A 22 5.08 6.54 -4.67
N PHE A 23 3.99 6.10 -5.30
CA PHE A 23 2.70 6.81 -5.36
C PHE A 23 1.70 6.31 -4.32
N ALA A 24 2.09 5.35 -3.47
CA ALA A 24 1.24 4.84 -2.41
C ALA A 24 1.01 5.90 -1.33
N THR A 25 -0.18 5.92 -0.77
CA THR A 25 -0.49 6.68 0.44
C THR A 25 0.25 6.06 1.60
N ARG A 26 1.12 6.87 2.22
CA ARG A 26 1.90 6.49 3.39
C ARG A 26 1.22 7.03 4.64
N SER A 27 1.20 6.23 5.68
CA SER A 27 0.71 6.62 7.00
C SER A 27 1.78 6.38 8.05
N ASP A 28 1.84 7.23 9.06
CA ASP A 28 2.78 7.07 10.17
C ASP A 28 2.54 5.79 10.95
N THR A 29 1.27 5.47 11.22
CA THR A 29 0.87 4.32 12.02
C THR A 29 0.03 3.34 11.21
N ARG A 30 0.07 2.07 11.62
CA ARG A 30 -0.75 1.00 11.04
C ARG A 30 -2.24 1.34 11.15
N LYS A 31 -2.67 1.79 12.34
CA LYS A 31 -4.06 2.19 12.59
C LYS A 31 -4.55 3.27 11.63
N LYS A 32 -3.72 4.29 11.37
CA LYS A 32 -4.07 5.37 10.44
C LYS A 32 -4.15 4.87 8.99
N ALA A 33 -3.33 3.89 8.61
CA ALA A 33 -3.45 3.24 7.30
C ALA A 33 -4.73 2.41 7.19
N GLU A 34 -5.15 1.73 8.27
CA GLU A 34 -6.42 1.00 8.32
C GLU A 34 -7.61 1.96 8.20
N GLU A 35 -7.64 3.04 8.97
CA GLU A 35 -8.71 4.06 8.87
C GLU A 35 -8.81 4.66 7.46
N VAL A 36 -7.67 4.92 6.81
CA VAL A 36 -7.63 5.41 5.43
C VAL A 36 -8.15 4.35 4.45
N ALA A 37 -7.83 3.08 4.68
CA ALA A 37 -8.35 1.97 3.88
C ALA A 37 -9.87 1.86 4.04
N GLU A 38 -10.39 1.82 5.26
CA GLU A 38 -11.82 1.71 5.54
C GLU A 38 -12.62 2.89 4.99
N LYS A 39 -12.05 4.11 5.03
CA LYS A 39 -12.72 5.31 4.52
C LYS A 39 -12.75 5.39 2.98
N ARG A 40 -11.77 4.80 2.30
CA ARG A 40 -11.59 4.95 0.84
C ARG A 40 -11.93 3.71 0.04
N LEU A 41 -11.78 2.54 0.64
CA LEU A 41 -12.07 1.27 0.01
C LEU A 41 -13.50 0.88 0.32
N ARG A 42 -14.15 0.24 -0.65
CA ARG A 42 -15.43 -0.43 -0.41
C ARG A 42 -15.18 -1.69 0.42
N SER A 43 -16.13 -2.10 1.26
CA SER A 43 -16.01 -3.29 2.11
C SER A 43 -15.68 -4.59 1.37
N ASP A 44 -15.97 -4.68 0.07
CA ASP A 44 -15.65 -5.85 -0.77
C ASP A 44 -14.15 -5.94 -1.13
N ILE A 45 -13.40 -4.84 -0.98
CA ILE A 45 -11.99 -4.81 -1.33
C ILE A 45 -11.16 -5.37 -0.17
N ASN A 46 -10.60 -6.56 -0.40
CA ASN A 46 -9.65 -7.14 0.53
C ASN A 46 -8.31 -6.38 0.48
N TYR A 47 -7.86 -5.89 1.64
CA TYR A 47 -6.63 -5.13 1.78
C TYR A 47 -5.77 -5.67 2.93
N LYS A 48 -4.47 -5.39 2.86
CA LYS A 48 -3.49 -5.67 3.90
C LYS A 48 -2.66 -4.43 4.16
N VAL A 49 -2.43 -4.10 5.42
CA VAL A 49 -1.47 -3.05 5.77
C VAL A 49 -0.08 -3.66 5.87
N ALA A 50 0.87 -3.07 5.15
CA ALA A 50 2.26 -3.51 5.09
C ALA A 50 3.19 -2.36 5.48
N ASP A 51 4.38 -2.71 5.99
CA ASP A 51 5.42 -1.73 6.25
C ASP A 51 6.05 -1.27 4.93
N PHE A 52 6.17 0.05 4.76
CA PHE A 52 6.68 0.68 3.55
C PHE A 52 8.13 0.33 3.28
N GLU A 53 8.99 0.31 4.32
CA GLU A 53 10.41 0.05 4.12
C GLU A 53 10.63 -1.40 3.70
N ASN A 54 9.89 -2.32 4.32
CA ASN A 54 9.92 -3.73 3.96
C ASN A 54 9.44 -3.94 2.50
N GLU A 55 8.31 -3.36 2.11
CA GLU A 55 7.81 -3.47 0.72
C GLU A 55 8.75 -2.79 -0.28
N TYR A 56 9.40 -1.68 0.10
CA TYR A 56 10.36 -0.99 -0.74
C TYR A 56 11.62 -1.84 -0.98
N MET A 57 12.14 -2.48 0.06
CA MET A 57 13.28 -3.40 -0.07
C MET A 57 12.92 -4.64 -0.91
N LEU A 58 11.74 -5.21 -0.71
CA LEU A 58 11.23 -6.34 -1.51
C LEU A 58 11.13 -5.98 -2.99
N ASN A 59 10.52 -4.83 -3.31
CA ASN A 59 10.37 -4.37 -4.70
C ASN A 59 11.72 -4.10 -5.38
N LYS A 60 12.70 -3.58 -4.63
CA LYS A 60 14.06 -3.34 -5.13
C LYS A 60 14.82 -4.64 -5.42
N ASN A 61 14.58 -5.67 -4.60
CA ASN A 61 15.20 -6.99 -4.79
C ASN A 61 14.59 -7.75 -5.98
N GLU A 62 13.29 -7.61 -6.25
CA GLU A 62 12.66 -8.18 -7.45
C GLU A 62 13.22 -7.57 -8.74
N ARG A 63 13.49 -6.25 -8.75
CA ARG A 63 14.05 -5.55 -9.92
C ARG A 63 15.50 -5.91 -10.25
N LYS A 64 16.26 -6.51 -9.32
CA LYS A 64 17.64 -6.96 -9.55
C LYS A 64 17.75 -8.38 -10.11
N ARG A 65 16.64 -9.11 -10.19
CA ARG A 65 16.60 -10.50 -10.68
C ARG A 65 16.12 -10.63 -12.13
N GLY A 66 15.87 -9.51 -12.82
CA GLY A 66 15.53 -9.45 -14.24
C GLY A 66 16.70 -8.96 -15.07
#